data_AF-A3X239-F1
#
_entry.id   AF-A3X239-F1
#
_cell.length_a   1.000
_cell.length_b   1.000
_cell.length_c   1.000
_cell.angle_alpha   90.00
_cell.angle_beta   90.00
_cell.angle_gamma   90.00
#
_symmetry.space_group_name_H-M   'P 1'
#
loop_
_entity.id
_entity.type
_entity.pdbx_description
1 polymer ?
#
loop_
_entity_poly.entity_id
_entity_poly.type
_entity_poly.pdbx_seq_one_letter_code
_entity_poly.pdbx_strand_id
1 'polypeptide(L)'
;MVWRRGAHRPEEQDHAPLGAAWTRPSAPRDQRTASTYIFGAICPKDGKGAALVLPACNTEAMNLHLAEIATEVAPGKHAILLLDQAGWHLSSRLIVPPNITILPLPAKCPELNPQENVWQFMRDNWLSNRVFKSYEDIVDHCCFAWNRLIDQPWRIIFIGMRDWAYRF
;
A
#
# COMPACT_ATOMS: atom_id res chain seq x y z
N MET A 1 33.39 1.10 -25.15
CA MET A 1 33.56 2.52 -25.54
C MET A 1 34.51 3.15 -24.52
N VAL A 2 35.73 3.46 -24.95
CA VAL A 2 36.84 3.92 -24.09
C VAL A 2 36.98 5.43 -24.28
N TRP A 3 37.14 6.18 -23.20
CA TRP A 3 37.65 7.55 -23.25
C TRP A 3 38.80 7.72 -22.26
N ARG A 4 39.97 8.16 -22.75
CA ARG A 4 41.16 8.50 -21.96
C ARG A 4 41.13 9.97 -21.56
N ARG A 5 41.63 10.22 -20.34
CA ARG A 5 41.80 11.47 -19.58
C ARG A 5 42.17 12.72 -20.39
N GLY A 6 41.43 13.80 -20.16
CA GLY A 6 41.96 15.16 -20.10
C GLY A 6 42.32 15.51 -18.65
N ALA A 7 43.50 16.07 -18.44
CA ALA A 7 43.96 16.58 -17.16
C ALA A 7 43.22 17.89 -16.83
N HIS A 8 42.29 17.83 -15.89
CA HIS A 8 41.85 18.99 -15.14
C HIS A 8 41.92 18.62 -13.65
N ARG A 9 42.75 19.34 -12.92
CA ARG A 9 42.91 19.22 -11.47
C ARG A 9 41.54 19.50 -10.84
N PRO A 10 40.93 18.59 -10.05
CA PRO A 10 39.72 18.94 -9.33
C PRO A 10 40.06 20.03 -8.33
N GLU A 11 39.28 21.10 -8.35
CA GLU A 11 39.18 22.01 -7.22
C GLU A 11 38.89 21.18 -5.96
N GLU A 12 39.56 21.60 -4.89
CA GLU A 12 39.50 21.11 -3.53
C GLU A 12 38.05 20.74 -3.17
N GLN A 13 37.79 19.43 -3.06
CA GLN A 13 36.57 18.96 -2.41
C GLN A 13 36.67 19.44 -0.96
N ASP A 14 35.80 20.36 -0.61
CA ASP A 14 35.66 20.89 0.75
C ASP A 14 35.39 19.71 1.68
N HIS A 15 36.46 19.18 2.28
CA HIS A 15 36.39 18.07 3.20
C HIS A 15 35.65 18.60 4.43
N ALA A 16 34.45 18.06 4.69
CA ALA A 16 33.73 18.33 5.93
C ALA A 16 34.72 18.19 7.11
N PRO A 17 34.87 19.22 7.97
CA PRO A 17 35.93 19.23 8.96
C PRO A 17 35.79 18.02 9.88
N LEU A 18 36.93 17.35 10.12
CA LEU A 18 37.09 16.30 11.12
C LEU A 18 36.67 16.88 12.48
N GLY A 19 35.41 16.65 12.87
CA GLY A 19 34.82 17.26 14.07
C GLY A 19 33.35 17.66 13.94
N ALA A 20 32.73 17.58 12.77
CA ALA A 20 31.28 17.72 12.66
C ALA A 20 30.58 16.58 13.43
N ALA A 21 30.09 16.89 14.63
CA ALA A 21 29.32 15.95 15.43
C ALA A 21 28.08 15.53 14.63
N TRP A 22 27.96 14.24 14.34
CA TRP A 22 26.74 13.66 13.79
C TRP A 22 25.58 13.98 14.73
N THR A 23 24.70 14.90 14.33
CA THR A 23 23.47 15.15 15.06
C THR A 23 22.49 14.04 14.75
N ARG A 24 21.90 13.43 15.79
CA ARG A 24 20.79 12.49 15.61
C ARG A 24 19.64 13.23 14.89
N PRO A 25 19.11 12.72 13.77
CA PRO A 25 17.92 13.29 13.15
C PRO A 25 16.78 13.34 14.15
N SER A 26 16.12 14.50 14.27
CA SER A 26 14.89 14.62 15.03
C SER A 26 13.73 14.12 14.17
N ALA A 27 12.92 13.22 14.72
CA ALA A 27 11.65 12.83 14.14
C ALA A 27 10.54 13.64 14.83
N PRO A 28 9.77 14.46 14.09
CA PRO A 28 8.61 15.14 14.65
C PRO A 28 7.65 14.11 15.26
N ARG A 29 7.25 14.34 16.52
CA ARG A 29 6.31 13.47 17.23
C ARG A 29 4.98 14.19 17.36
N ASP A 30 4.00 13.77 16.58
CA ASP A 30 2.62 14.18 16.78
C ASP A 30 1.97 13.31 17.88
N GLN A 31 1.23 13.93 18.80
CA GLN A 31 0.45 13.22 19.83
C GLN A 31 -1.05 13.31 19.58
N ARG A 32 -1.48 13.95 18.49
CA ARG A 32 -2.86 13.92 18.01
C ARG A 32 -3.19 12.50 17.53
N THR A 33 -4.45 12.10 17.67
CA THR A 33 -4.92 10.72 17.47
C THR A 33 -5.92 10.57 16.32
N ALA A 34 -6.08 11.58 15.47
CA ALA A 34 -6.95 11.49 14.31
C ALA A 34 -6.42 10.44 13.31
N SER A 35 -7.31 9.65 12.73
CA SER A 35 -6.96 8.59 11.78
C SER A 35 -8.11 8.34 10.81
N THR A 36 -7.79 7.71 9.69
CA THR A 36 -8.74 7.19 8.69
C THR A 36 -8.29 5.79 8.29
N TYR A 37 -9.12 5.06 7.55
CA TYR A 37 -8.85 3.70 7.10
C TYR A 37 -8.76 3.63 5.59
N ILE A 38 -7.67 3.05 5.07
CA ILE A 38 -7.57 2.65 3.67
C ILE A 38 -8.02 1.20 3.57
N PHE A 39 -9.10 0.97 2.83
CA PHE A 39 -9.52 -0.34 2.36
C PHE A 39 -8.95 -0.52 0.97
N GLY A 40 -8.16 -1.57 0.74
CA GLY A 40 -7.55 -1.80 -0.57
C GLY A 40 -7.44 -3.27 -0.91
N ALA A 41 -7.64 -3.56 -2.18
CA ALA A 41 -7.45 -4.87 -2.78
C ALA A 41 -6.65 -4.71 -4.07
N ILE A 42 -5.83 -5.70 -4.39
CA ILE A 42 -5.05 -5.74 -5.63
C ILE A 42 -5.31 -7.03 -6.41
N CYS A 43 -5.21 -6.94 -7.74
CA CYS A 43 -5.03 -8.10 -8.61
C CYS A 43 -3.57 -8.08 -9.12
N PRO A 44 -2.65 -8.83 -8.50
CA PRO A 44 -1.25 -8.84 -8.91
C PRO A 44 -1.04 -9.28 -10.36
N LYS A 45 -1.88 -10.17 -10.88
CA LYS A 45 -1.76 -10.66 -12.26
C LYS A 45 -1.97 -9.56 -13.29
N ASP A 46 -2.92 -8.68 -13.04
CA ASP A 46 -3.32 -7.62 -13.98
C ASP A 46 -2.73 -6.25 -13.60
N GLY A 47 -1.99 -6.16 -12.49
CA GLY A 47 -1.45 -4.90 -11.98
C GLY A 47 -2.53 -3.89 -11.58
N LYS A 48 -3.72 -4.36 -11.19
CA LYS A 48 -4.87 -3.53 -10.80
C LYS A 48 -5.02 -3.42 -9.29
N GLY A 49 -5.77 -2.43 -8.84
CA GLY A 49 -6.28 -2.38 -7.49
C GLY A 49 -7.53 -1.51 -7.37
N ALA A 50 -8.29 -1.74 -6.31
CA ALA A 50 -9.49 -0.99 -5.94
C ALA A 50 -9.35 -0.56 -4.48
N ALA A 51 -9.76 0.66 -4.12
CA ALA A 51 -9.69 1.12 -2.74
C ALA A 51 -10.67 2.24 -2.40
N LEU A 52 -10.94 2.36 -1.10
CA LEU A 52 -11.66 3.47 -0.49
C LEU A 52 -10.93 3.96 0.75
N VAL A 53 -10.93 5.28 0.96
CA VAL A 53 -10.50 5.89 2.24
C VAL A 53 -11.76 6.24 3.03
N LEU A 54 -11.95 5.59 4.17
CA LEU A 54 -13.20 5.64 4.94
C LEU A 54 -12.94 5.99 6.41
N PRO A 55 -13.87 6.73 7.06
CA PRO A 55 -13.70 7.18 8.45
C PRO A 55 -13.83 6.05 9.49
N ALA A 56 -14.32 4.88 9.10
CA ALA A 56 -14.56 3.76 10.02
C ALA A 56 -14.14 2.42 9.39
N CYS A 57 -13.67 1.52 10.24
CA CYS A 57 -13.34 0.15 9.87
C CYS A 57 -14.39 -0.82 10.42
N ASN A 58 -15.42 -1.11 9.62
CA ASN A 58 -16.56 -1.93 10.01
C ASN A 58 -17.18 -2.67 8.81
N THR A 59 -18.25 -3.44 9.06
CA THR A 59 -18.94 -4.21 8.01
C THR A 59 -19.54 -3.34 6.90
N GLU A 60 -20.00 -2.13 7.22
CA GLU A 60 -20.59 -1.22 6.24
C GLU A 60 -19.53 -0.68 5.27
N ALA A 61 -18.38 -0.28 5.81
CA ALA A 61 -17.20 0.10 5.03
C ALA A 61 -16.71 -1.07 4.14
N MET A 62 -16.72 -2.30 4.66
CA MET A 62 -16.37 -3.47 3.86
C MET A 62 -17.36 -3.72 2.71
N ASN A 63 -18.67 -3.50 2.92
CA ASN A 63 -19.65 -3.62 1.85
C ASN A 63 -19.42 -2.60 0.73
N LEU A 64 -19.06 -1.36 1.07
CA LEU A 64 -18.65 -0.36 0.08
C LEU A 64 -17.39 -0.82 -0.67
N HIS A 65 -16.42 -1.38 0.04
CA HIS A 65 -15.20 -1.87 -0.60
C HIS A 65 -15.45 -3.08 -1.51
N LEU A 66 -16.34 -4.01 -1.13
CA LEU A 66 -16.73 -5.13 -1.99
C LEU A 66 -17.40 -4.64 -3.28
N ALA A 67 -18.26 -3.62 -3.20
CA ALA A 67 -18.88 -3.00 -4.37
C ALA A 67 -17.81 -2.38 -5.30
N GLU A 68 -16.84 -1.67 -4.74
CA GLU A 68 -15.70 -1.10 -5.49
C GLU A 68 -14.82 -2.18 -6.12
N ILE A 69 -14.52 -3.28 -5.41
CA ILE A 69 -13.77 -4.40 -6.02
C ILE A 69 -14.53 -4.98 -7.19
N ALA A 70 -15.86 -5.12 -7.07
CA ALA A 70 -16.68 -5.72 -8.11
C ALA A 70 -16.68 -4.92 -9.42
N THR A 71 -16.46 -3.60 -9.39
CA THR A 71 -16.34 -2.78 -10.61
C THR A 71 -15.02 -3.01 -11.34
N GLU A 72 -13.97 -3.43 -10.63
CA GLU A 72 -12.64 -3.72 -11.20
C GLU A 72 -12.51 -5.13 -11.80
N VAL A 73 -13.44 -6.04 -11.45
CA VAL A 73 -13.49 -7.38 -12.04
C VAL A 73 -13.91 -7.29 -13.49
N ALA A 74 -13.06 -7.78 -14.40
CA ALA A 74 -13.31 -7.72 -15.83
C ALA A 74 -14.60 -8.48 -16.23
N PRO A 75 -15.34 -8.03 -17.28
CA PRO A 75 -16.54 -8.72 -17.75
C PRO A 75 -16.32 -10.21 -18.01
N GLY A 76 -17.24 -11.05 -17.53
CA GLY A 76 -17.14 -12.51 -17.66
C GLY A 76 -16.06 -13.17 -16.80
N LYS A 77 -15.45 -12.45 -15.84
CA LYS A 77 -14.54 -13.00 -14.84
C LYS A 77 -15.18 -13.08 -13.47
N HIS A 78 -14.60 -13.93 -12.63
CA HIS A 78 -14.98 -14.12 -11.24
C HIS A 78 -13.74 -13.94 -10.37
N ALA A 79 -13.83 -13.10 -9.34
CA ALA A 79 -12.73 -12.86 -8.42
C ALA A 79 -12.81 -13.81 -7.22
N ILE A 80 -11.67 -14.38 -6.85
CA ILE A 80 -11.48 -15.00 -5.54
C ILE A 80 -10.74 -13.98 -4.69
N LEU A 81 -11.44 -13.42 -3.69
CA LEU A 81 -10.92 -12.37 -2.83
C LEU A 81 -10.33 -13.00 -1.56
N LEU A 82 -9.00 -12.93 -1.43
CA LEU A 82 -8.28 -13.38 -0.25
C LEU A 82 -8.40 -12.34 0.87
N LEU A 83 -8.86 -12.74 2.06
CA LEU A 83 -9.01 -11.87 3.21
C LEU A 83 -8.44 -12.52 4.47
N ASP A 84 -7.97 -11.72 5.42
CA ASP A 84 -7.74 -12.22 6.77
C ASP A 84 -9.08 -12.48 7.50
N GLN A 85 -9.01 -12.96 8.75
CA GLN A 85 -10.18 -13.31 9.54
C GLN A 85 -10.64 -12.18 10.49
N ALA A 86 -10.45 -10.91 10.13
CA ALA A 86 -11.03 -9.81 10.90
C ALA A 86 -12.56 -9.99 11.03
N GLY A 87 -13.13 -9.65 12.19
CA GLY A 87 -14.54 -9.93 12.49
C GLY A 87 -15.53 -9.31 11.47
N TRP A 88 -15.16 -8.21 10.83
CA TRP A 88 -15.95 -7.56 9.79
C TRP A 88 -15.78 -8.20 8.40
N HIS A 89 -14.70 -8.94 8.13
CA HIS A 89 -14.53 -9.78 6.93
C HIS A 89 -15.36 -11.07 6.95
N LEU A 90 -15.76 -11.54 8.14
CA LEU A 90 -16.54 -12.77 8.32
C LEU A 90 -17.98 -12.52 8.75
N SER A 91 -18.43 -11.26 8.66
CA SER A 91 -19.77 -10.90 9.10
C SER A 91 -20.83 -11.50 8.18
N SER A 92 -21.88 -12.08 8.76
CA SER A 92 -23.08 -12.52 8.02
C SER A 92 -23.87 -11.37 7.38
N ARG A 93 -23.53 -10.12 7.69
CA ARG A 93 -24.11 -8.91 7.08
C ARG A 93 -23.36 -8.41 5.84
N LEU A 94 -22.36 -9.16 5.38
CA LEU A 94 -21.68 -8.82 4.13
C LEU A 94 -22.59 -9.05 2.93
N ILE A 95 -22.61 -8.08 2.03
CA ILE A 95 -23.30 -8.13 0.75
C ILE A 95 -22.23 -8.47 -0.29
N VAL A 96 -22.01 -9.75 -0.53
CA VAL A 96 -20.98 -10.22 -1.48
C VAL A 96 -21.52 -10.12 -2.91
N PRO A 97 -20.89 -9.32 -3.80
CA PRO A 97 -21.28 -9.24 -5.21
C PRO A 97 -21.20 -10.60 -5.92
N PRO A 98 -22.06 -10.87 -6.92
CA PRO A 98 -22.16 -12.20 -7.54
C PRO A 98 -20.90 -12.64 -8.30
N ASN A 99 -20.02 -11.70 -8.64
CA ASN A 99 -18.74 -11.93 -9.31
C ASN A 99 -17.56 -12.07 -8.34
N ILE A 100 -17.81 -12.21 -7.04
CA ILE A 100 -16.80 -12.36 -5.99
C ILE A 100 -17.09 -13.60 -5.14
N THR A 101 -16.05 -14.38 -4.84
CA THR A 101 -16.04 -15.36 -3.74
C THR A 101 -14.99 -14.95 -2.73
N ILE A 102 -15.38 -14.85 -1.46
CA ILE A 102 -14.45 -14.61 -0.36
C ILE A 102 -13.75 -15.92 0.01
N LEU A 103 -12.42 -15.89 0.09
CA LEU A 103 -11.59 -16.99 0.56
C LEU A 103 -10.78 -16.53 1.78
N PRO A 104 -11.20 -16.89 3.00
CA PRO A 104 -10.47 -16.52 4.21
C PRO A 104 -9.14 -17.26 4.29
N LEU A 105 -8.07 -16.53 4.60
CA LEU A 105 -6.77 -17.10 4.89
C LEU A 105 -6.76 -17.78 6.27
N PRO A 106 -5.83 -18.71 6.53
CA PRO A 106 -5.58 -19.21 7.88
C PRO A 106 -5.34 -18.05 8.85
N ALA A 107 -5.87 -18.18 10.06
CA ALA A 107 -5.77 -17.14 11.07
C ALA A 107 -4.29 -16.87 11.42
N LYS A 108 -3.94 -15.57 11.56
CA LYS A 108 -2.60 -15.10 11.95
C LYS A 108 -1.48 -15.49 10.96
N CYS A 109 -1.80 -15.61 9.68
CA CYS A 109 -0.84 -15.85 8.60
C CYS A 109 -0.70 -14.62 7.66
N PRO A 110 -0.21 -13.46 8.16
CA PRO A 110 -0.03 -12.26 7.33
C PRO A 110 0.92 -12.48 6.14
N GLU A 111 1.87 -13.42 6.25
CA GLU A 111 2.81 -13.79 5.19
C GLU A 111 2.11 -14.33 3.92
N LEU A 112 0.89 -14.85 4.06
CA LEU A 112 0.08 -15.34 2.95
C LEU A 112 -0.73 -14.23 2.28
N ASN A 113 -0.91 -13.08 2.92
CA ASN A 113 -1.68 -11.97 2.37
C ASN A 113 -0.77 -11.03 1.57
N PRO A 114 -0.87 -10.97 0.22
CA PRO A 114 -0.07 -10.05 -0.58
C PRO A 114 -0.32 -8.58 -0.29
N GLN A 115 -1.47 -8.25 0.30
CA GLN A 115 -1.81 -6.89 0.69
C GLN A 115 -0.85 -6.34 1.76
N GLU A 116 -0.25 -7.20 2.61
CA GLU A 116 0.71 -6.75 3.63
C GLU A 116 1.98 -6.13 3.01
N ASN A 117 2.41 -6.63 1.84
CA ASN A 117 3.53 -6.03 1.11
C ASN A 117 3.17 -4.65 0.55
N VAL A 118 1.93 -4.47 0.09
CA VAL A 118 1.43 -3.19 -0.40
C VAL A 118 1.42 -2.17 0.73
N TRP A 119 0.90 -2.55 1.89
CA TRP A 119 0.88 -1.71 3.07
C TRP A 119 2.27 -1.33 3.55
N GLN A 120 3.19 -2.30 3.57
CA GLN A 120 4.58 -2.04 3.93
C GLN A 120 5.22 -1.05 2.95
N PHE A 121 5.07 -1.28 1.65
CA PHE A 121 5.60 -0.40 0.61
C PHE A 121 5.06 1.04 0.74
N MET A 122 3.75 1.21 0.89
CA MET A 122 3.14 2.53 1.03
C MET A 122 3.62 3.26 2.30
N ARG A 123 3.76 2.54 3.42
CA ARG A 123 4.32 3.11 4.66
C ARG A 123 5.75 3.56 4.48
N ASP A 124 6.61 2.70 3.96
CA ASP A 124 8.05 2.97 3.84
C ASP A 124 8.35 4.12 2.88
N ASN A 125 7.48 4.35 1.89
CA ASN A 125 7.74 5.33 0.84
C ASN A 125 6.94 6.63 1.00
N TRP A 126 5.68 6.57 1.45
CA TRP A 126 4.76 7.71 1.33
C TRP A 126 4.03 8.09 2.61
N LEU A 127 3.76 7.17 3.54
CA LEU A 127 2.88 7.45 4.68
C LEU A 127 3.61 7.62 6.02
N SER A 128 4.78 7.00 6.22
CA SER A 128 5.50 7.07 7.50
C SER A 128 6.22 8.41 7.74
N ASN A 129 6.48 8.72 9.01
CA ASN A 129 7.27 9.88 9.47
C ASN A 129 6.73 11.25 8.98
N ARG A 130 5.41 11.42 8.99
CA ARG A 130 4.71 12.65 8.62
C ARG A 130 3.92 13.23 9.78
N VAL A 131 3.72 14.54 9.74
CA VAL A 131 2.82 15.29 10.62
C VAL A 131 1.75 15.90 9.74
N PHE A 132 0.48 15.58 10.03
CA PHE A 132 -0.66 16.03 9.24
C PHE A 132 -1.26 17.30 9.83
N LYS A 133 -1.75 18.21 9.00
CA LYS A 133 -2.31 19.49 9.44
C LYS A 133 -3.73 19.33 9.98
N SER A 134 -4.52 18.48 9.35
CA SER A 134 -5.93 18.21 9.68
C SER A 134 -6.33 16.78 9.31
N TYR A 135 -7.58 16.40 9.57
CA TYR A 135 -8.12 15.10 9.16
C TYR A 135 -8.16 14.98 7.63
N GLU A 136 -8.55 16.04 6.94
CA GLU A 136 -8.60 16.10 5.48
C GLU A 136 -7.21 15.88 4.88
N ASP A 137 -6.16 16.44 5.50
CA ASP A 137 -4.77 16.20 5.10
C ASP A 137 -4.36 14.72 5.25
N ILE A 138 -4.90 13.99 6.25
CA ILE A 138 -4.69 12.53 6.37
C ILE A 138 -5.36 11.82 5.19
N VAL A 139 -6.63 12.15 4.90
CA VAL A 139 -7.40 11.56 3.80
C VAL A 139 -6.71 11.81 2.46
N ASP A 140 -6.29 13.04 2.19
CA ASP A 140 -5.60 13.42 0.96
C ASP A 140 -4.30 12.65 0.77
N HIS A 141 -3.50 12.46 1.83
CA HIS A 141 -2.28 11.67 1.76
C HIS A 141 -2.55 10.17 1.55
N CYS A 142 -3.61 9.63 2.16
CA CYS A 142 -4.05 8.26 1.90
C CYS A 142 -4.47 8.06 0.43
N CYS A 143 -5.30 8.96 -0.10
CA CYS A 143 -5.73 8.96 -1.50
C CYS A 143 -4.53 9.12 -2.45
N PHE A 144 -3.64 10.07 -2.17
CA PHE A 144 -2.41 10.27 -2.94
C PHE A 144 -1.58 8.98 -2.97
N ALA A 145 -1.33 8.36 -1.83
CA ALA A 145 -0.51 7.16 -1.74
C ALA A 145 -1.12 5.99 -2.52
N TRP A 146 -2.43 5.79 -2.45
CA TRP A 146 -3.10 4.74 -3.22
C TRP A 146 -3.08 5.03 -4.73
N ASN A 147 -3.46 6.23 -5.14
CA ASN A 147 -3.48 6.60 -6.57
C ASN A 147 -2.07 6.53 -7.18
N ARG A 148 -1.04 6.95 -6.43
CA ARG A 148 0.37 6.82 -6.82
C ARG A 148 0.80 5.36 -7.03
N LEU A 149 0.22 4.42 -6.28
CA LEU A 149 0.45 2.99 -6.45
C LEU A 149 -0.22 2.47 -7.73
N ILE A 150 -1.49 2.83 -7.93
CA ILE A 150 -2.29 2.41 -9.11
C ILE A 150 -1.65 2.91 -10.41
N ASP A 151 -1.07 4.11 -10.42
CA ASP A 151 -0.30 4.64 -11.55
C ASP A 151 0.99 3.84 -11.87
N GLN A 152 1.36 2.88 -11.02
CA GLN A 152 2.53 2.01 -11.18
C GLN A 152 2.10 0.53 -11.20
N PRO A 153 1.38 0.05 -12.22
CA PRO A 153 0.85 -1.32 -12.27
C PRO A 153 1.95 -2.39 -12.13
N TRP A 154 3.15 -2.14 -12.67
CA TRP A 154 4.31 -3.04 -12.50
C TRP A 154 4.73 -3.20 -11.03
N ARG A 155 4.53 -2.17 -10.19
CA ARG A 155 4.83 -2.23 -8.77
C ARG A 155 3.89 -3.20 -8.08
N ILE A 156 2.59 -3.12 -8.40
CA ILE A 156 1.55 -4.01 -7.87
C ILE A 156 1.86 -5.46 -8.25
N ILE A 157 2.21 -5.70 -9.52
CA ILE A 157 2.65 -7.02 -9.98
C ILE A 157 3.84 -7.49 -9.13
N PHE A 158 4.89 -6.68 -9.05
CA PHE A 158 6.15 -7.08 -8.39
C PHE A 158 6.01 -7.38 -6.89
N ILE A 159 5.29 -6.53 -6.14
CA ILE A 159 5.18 -6.69 -4.67
C ILE A 159 4.05 -7.65 -4.26
N GLY A 160 3.03 -7.79 -5.12
CA GLY A 160 1.83 -8.57 -4.86
C GLY A 160 1.89 -10.01 -5.38
N MET A 161 2.73 -10.31 -6.37
CA MET A 161 2.85 -11.68 -6.90
C MET A 161 3.32 -12.66 -5.83
N ARG A 162 2.79 -13.87 -5.90
CA ARG A 162 3.11 -14.97 -4.99
C ARG A 162 3.35 -16.23 -5.80
N ASP A 163 4.59 -16.72 -5.76
CA ASP A 163 5.02 -17.89 -6.51
C ASP A 163 4.13 -19.12 -6.28
N TRP A 164 3.68 -19.35 -5.04
CA TRP A 164 2.81 -20.46 -4.69
C TRP A 164 1.42 -20.40 -5.35
N ALA A 165 0.98 -19.22 -5.80
CA ALA A 165 -0.33 -19.07 -6.45
C ALA A 165 -0.28 -19.33 -7.97
N TYR A 166 0.92 -19.38 -8.57
CA TYR A 166 1.10 -19.43 -10.03
C TYR A 166 2.02 -20.56 -10.54
N ARG A 167 2.61 -21.36 -9.65
CA ARG A 167 3.41 -22.53 -10.02
C ARG A 167 2.50 -23.77 -10.10
N PHE A 168 1.99 -24.06 -11.31
CA PHE A 168 1.33 -25.33 -11.64
C PHE A 168 1.82 -25.83 -13.00
#